data_AF-A0A3N6HJE1-F1
#
_entry.id   AF-A0A3N6HJE1-F1
#
_cell.length_a   1.000
_cell.length_b   1.000
_cell.length_c   1.000
_cell.angle_alpha   90.00
_cell.angle_beta   90.00
_cell.angle_gamma   90.00
#
_symmetry.space_group_name_H-M   'P 1'
#
loop_
_entity.id
_entity.type
_entity.pdbx_description
1 polymer ?
#
loop_
_entity_poly.entity_id
_entity_poly.type
_entity_poly.pdbx_seq_one_letter_code
_entity_poly.pdbx_strand_id
1 'polypeptide(L)' 'MARDLGPDGEIRTVELNGGPTAVCFVGGKPGTVFRIEVSQGVIQCAYIVCNPDKLAGLAVA' A
#
# COMPACT_ATOMS: atom_id res chain seq x y z
N MET A 1 -3.71 16.58 -6.58
CA MET A 1 -5.14 16.16 -6.44
C MET A 1 -5.17 14.65 -6.36
N ALA A 2 -5.85 14.08 -5.37
CA ALA A 2 -6.08 12.63 -5.33
C ALA A 2 -7.05 12.27 -6.47
N ARG A 3 -6.67 11.30 -7.31
CA ARG A 3 -7.58 10.71 -8.30
C ARG A 3 -8.32 9.55 -7.65
N ASP A 4 -9.59 9.39 -8.01
CA ASP A 4 -10.34 8.18 -7.70
C ASP A 4 -9.66 6.97 -8.35
N LEU A 5 -9.67 5.81 -7.69
CA LEU A 5 -9.02 4.59 -8.21
C LEU A 5 -9.78 4.02 -9.42
N GLY A 6 -11.02 4.44 -9.63
CA GLY A 6 -11.88 3.95 -10.70
C GLY A 6 -12.59 2.64 -10.32
N PRO A 7 -13.43 2.09 -11.21
CA PRO A 7 -14.31 0.96 -10.90
C PRO A 7 -13.55 -0.34 -10.59
N ASP A 8 -12.32 -0.48 -11.11
CA ASP A 8 -11.46 -1.65 -10.88
C ASP A 8 -10.44 -1.42 -9.75
N GLY A 9 -10.62 -0.33 -9.01
CA GLY A 9 -9.79 0.11 -7.91
C GLY A 9 -10.14 -0.59 -6.60
N GLU A 10 -9.14 -1.17 -5.94
CA GLU A 10 -9.32 -1.82 -4.64
C GLU A 10 -8.23 -1.37 -3.67
N ILE A 11 -8.60 -1.15 -2.41
CA ILE A 11 -7.63 -0.95 -1.31
C ILE A 11 -7.78 -2.12 -0.34
N ARG A 12 -6.68 -2.85 -0.10
CA ARG A 12 -6.61 -3.88 0.94
C ARG A 12 -5.66 -3.45 2.03
N THR A 13 -6.07 -3.61 3.28
CA THR A 13 -5.17 -3.46 4.43
C THR A 13 -4.62 -4.83 4.80
N VAL A 14 -3.30 -4.94 4.80
CA VAL A 14 -2.58 -6.17 5.13
C VAL A 14 -1.41 -5.87 6.06
N GLU A 15 -0.94 -6.90 6.76
CA GLU A 15 0.29 -6.81 7.54
C GLU A 15 1.49 -7.09 6.65
N LEU A 16 2.34 -6.08 6.42
CA LEU A 16 3.61 -6.23 5.69
C LEU A 16 4.77 -5.79 6.57
N ASN A 17 5.79 -6.64 6.65
CA ASN A 17 6.97 -6.41 7.49
C ASN A 17 6.59 -6.07 8.94
N GLY A 18 5.58 -6.76 9.48
CA GLY A 18 5.11 -6.61 10.87
C GLY A 18 4.41 -5.29 11.18
N GLY A 19 3.85 -4.60 10.17
CA GLY A 19 3.00 -3.44 10.42
C GLY A 19 1.88 -3.23 9.40
N PRO A 20 0.85 -2.45 9.78
CA PRO A 20 -0.33 -2.22 8.98
C PRO A 20 0.04 -1.46 7.71
N THR A 21 -0.38 -2.01 6.57
CA THR A 21 -0.02 -1.52 5.26
C THR A 21 -1.23 -1.54 4.34
N ALA A 22 -1.53 -0.40 3.73
CA ALA A 22 -2.55 -0.31 2.70
C ALA A 22 -1.91 -0.60 1.33
N VAL A 23 -2.54 -1.44 0.53
CA VAL A 23 -2.12 -1.75 -0.83
C VAL A 23 -3.26 -1.41 -1.77
N CYS A 24 -2.98 -0.54 -2.73
CA CYS A 24 -3.92 -0.16 -3.77
C CYS A 24 -3.69 -1.05 -4.99
N PHE A 25 -4.76 -1.67 -5.49
CA PHE A 25 -4.80 -2.48 -6.69
C PHE A 25 -5.63 -1.78 -7.77
N VAL A 26 -5.24 -1.98 -9.01
CA VAL A 26 -6.04 -1.62 -10.19
C VAL A 26 -6.05 -2.83 -11.11
N GLY A 27 -7.24 -3.38 -11.40
CA GLY A 27 -7.39 -4.59 -12.21
C GLY A 27 -6.65 -5.80 -11.62
N GLY A 28 -6.67 -5.94 -10.29
CA GLY A 28 -6.03 -7.02 -9.55
C GLY A 28 -4.50 -6.92 -9.42
N LYS A 29 -3.87 -5.86 -9.93
CA LYS A 29 -2.41 -5.66 -9.85
C LYS A 29 -2.07 -4.57 -8.82
N PRO A 30 -1.09 -4.80 -7.92
CA PRO A 30 -0.68 -3.79 -6.96
C PRO A 30 -0.01 -2.62 -7.68
N GLY A 31 -0.54 -1.41 -7.47
CA GLY A 31 0.00 -0.18 -8.03
C GLY A 31 0.69 0.72 -7.01
N THR A 32 0.32 0.61 -5.73
CA THR A 32 0.91 1.41 -4.65
C THR A 32 0.81 0.68 -3.32
N VAL A 33 1.91 0.73 -2.56
CA VAL A 33 1.93 0.32 -1.15
C VAL A 33 2.12 1.57 -0.30
N PHE A 34 1.25 1.75 0.69
CA PHE A 34 1.29 2.82 1.67
C PHE A 34 1.40 2.24 3.07
N ARG A 35 2.55 2.43 3.72
CA ARG A 35 2.83 1.94 5.07
C ARG A 35 3.13 3.11 5.99
N ILE A 36 2.60 3.03 7.21
CA ILE A 36 2.89 3.98 8.27
C ILE A 36 3.68 3.27 9.36
N GLU A 37 4.72 3.94 9.85
CA GLU A 37 5.42 3.55 11.07
C GLU A 37 4.96 4.46 12.21
N VAL A 38 4.44 3.86 13.28
CA VAL A 38 3.97 4.57 14.47
C VAL A 38 4.84 4.19 15.65
N SER A 39 5.33 5.18 16.37
CA SER A 39 6.05 4.99 17.64
C SER A 39 5.71 6.11 18.59
N GLN A 40 5.56 5.79 19.89
CA GLN A 40 5.13 6.74 20.92
C GLN A 40 3.80 7.44 20.59
N GLY A 41 2.87 6.72 19.96
CA GLY A 41 1.54 7.24 19.62
C GLY A 41 1.51 8.24 18.46
N VAL A 42 2.64 8.48 17.79
CA VAL A 42 2.70 9.40 16.63
C VAL A 42 3.30 8.72 15.41
N ILE A 43 2.91 9.20 14.22
CA ILE A 43 3.48 8.75 12.95
C ILE A 43 4.91 9.26 12.86
N GLN A 44 5.86 8.33 12.74
CA GLN A 44 7.27 8.64 12.54
C GLN A 44 7.60 8.74 11.05
N CYS A 45 7.06 7.80 10.26
CA CYS A 45 7.35 7.69 8.82
C CYS A 45 6.11 7.26 8.04
N ALA A 46 5.98 7.79 6.83
CA ALA A 46 5.05 7.31 5.82
C ALA A 46 5.83 6.87 4.57
N TYR A 47 5.69 5.61 4.21
CA TYR A 47 6.33 5.03 3.03
C TYR A 47 5.30 4.91 1.92
N ILE A 48 5.62 5.48 0.75
CA ILE A 48 4.86 5.34 -0.48
C ILE A 48 5.74 4.61 -1.48
N VAL A 49 5.37 3.40 -1.87
CA VAL A 49 6.13 2.60 -2.85
C VAL A 49 5.27 2.37 -4.08
N CYS A 50 5.72 2.97 -5.19
CA CYS A 50 5.09 2.83 -6.50
C CYS A 50 6.05 2.23 -7.55
N ASN A 51 7.26 1.83 -7.16
CA ASN A 51 8.19 1.20 -8.09
C ASN A 51 7.66 -0.21 -8.44
N PRO A 52 7.30 -0.50 -9.71
CA PRO A 52 6.74 -1.78 -10.11
C PRO A 52 7.64 -2.97 -9.76
N ASP A 53 8.97 -2.82 -9.85
CA ASP A 53 9.92 -3.88 -9.53
C ASP A 53 9.87 -4.27 -8.05
N LYS A 54 9.59 -3.29 -7.17
CA LYS A 54 9.42 -3.53 -5.73
C LYS A 54 8.06 -4.14 -5.40
N LEU A 55 7.08 -4.01 -6.29
CA LEU A 55 5.74 -4.54 -6.12
C LEU A 55 5.56 -5.93 -6.75
N ALA A 56 6.45 -6.33 -7.67
CA ALA A 56 6.36 -7.60 -8.38
C ALA A 56 6.37 -8.84 -7.45
N GLY A 57 7.01 -8.74 -6.27
CA GLY A 57 7.05 -9.81 -5.27
C GLY A 57 5.88 -9.82 -4.27
N LEU A 58 4.94 -8.89 -4.40
CA LEU A 58 3.84 -8.74 -3.44
C LEU A 58 2.76 -9.81 -3.71
N ALA A 59 2.88 -10.96 -3.05
CA ALA A 59 1.81 -11.97 -3.02
C ALA A 59 0.81 -11.58 -1.92
N VAL A 60 -0.07 -10.63 -2.25
CA VAL A 60 -1.15 -10.22 -1.33
C VAL A 60 -2.37 -11.06 -1.68
N ALA A 61 -2.71 -12.01 -0.79
CA ALA A 61 -3.92 -12.83 -0.90
C ALA A 61 -5.18 -11.97 -0.73
#